data_AF-A0A3D1J4Y7-F1
#
_entry.id   AF-A0A3D1J4Y7-F1
#
_cell.length_a   1.000
_cell.length_b   1.000
_cell.length_c   1.000
_cell.angle_alpha   90.00
_cell.angle_beta   90.00
_cell.angle_gamma   90.00
#
_symmetry.space_group_name_H-M   'P 1'
#
loop_
_entity.id
_entity.type
_entity.pdbx_description
1 polymer ?
#
loop_
_entity_poly.entity_id
_entity_poly.type
_entity_poly.pdbx_seq_one_letter_code
_entity_poly.pdbx_strand_id
1 'polypeptide(L)'
;AFREDLYYRLNGLVVKLPPLRERTDLEAVINKLLAAESGALRYTVSPDIMQLFKQHNWPGNFRQLTNLLRTAMVMAGDDLQIRLEHLPDDFLEDISGAQQVSTETSIATASLTSTASPVPQGSRLDEVTLSTIQRSLAAHGGNVSATAKALGVSRNTIYRKLQAGQ
;
A
#
# COMPACT_ATOMS: atom_id res chain seq x y z
N ALA A 1 -23.38 26.52 -1.87
CA ALA A 1 -22.63 27.25 -0.82
C ALA A 1 -23.03 26.70 0.54
N PHE A 2 -22.07 26.50 1.45
CA PHE A 2 -22.37 26.05 2.82
C PHE A 2 -23.05 27.19 3.60
N ARG A 3 -23.98 26.87 4.50
CA ARG A 3 -24.75 27.86 5.26
C ARG A 3 -23.98 28.32 6.49
N GLU A 4 -23.69 29.61 6.57
CA GLU A 4 -22.92 30.20 7.67
C GLU A 4 -23.64 30.10 9.02
N ASP A 5 -24.97 30.21 9.04
CA ASP A 5 -25.75 30.13 10.29
C ASP A 5 -25.71 28.75 10.95
N LEU A 6 -25.58 27.69 10.15
CA LEU A 6 -25.36 26.32 10.64
C LEU A 6 -23.92 26.11 11.13
N TYR A 7 -22.94 26.71 10.47
CA TYR A 7 -21.54 26.65 10.89
C TYR A 7 -21.38 27.17 12.33
N TYR A 8 -21.94 28.35 12.64
CA TYR A 8 -21.84 28.92 13.99
C TYR A 8 -22.66 28.17 15.04
N ARG A 9 -23.71 27.43 14.65
CA ARG A 9 -24.46 26.56 15.57
C ARG A 9 -23.75 25.24 15.88
N LEU A 10 -23.00 24.68 14.92
CA LEU A 10 -22.19 23.48 15.15
C LEU A 10 -20.84 23.77 15.82
N ASN A 11 -20.29 24.97 15.64
CA ASN A 11 -18.96 25.35 16.18
C ASN A 11 -18.95 25.73 17.67
N GLY A 12 -19.83 25.14 18.49
CA GLY A 12 -19.77 25.32 19.95
C GLY A 12 -18.51 24.70 20.57
N LEU A 13 -18.03 23.57 20.03
CA LEU A 13 -16.81 22.90 20.45
C LEU A 13 -16.15 22.21 19.24
N VAL A 14 -14.91 22.58 18.91
CA VAL A 14 -14.15 21.98 17.82
C VAL A 14 -13.10 21.03 18.37
N VAL A 15 -13.28 19.73 18.12
CA VAL A 15 -12.25 18.72 18.41
C VAL A 15 -11.47 18.46 17.12
N LYS A 16 -10.18 18.78 17.12
CA LYS A 16 -9.28 18.43 16.02
C LYS A 16 -8.74 17.03 16.26
N LEU A 17 -9.08 16.11 15.36
CA LEU A 17 -8.47 14.78 15.34
C LEU A 17 -7.08 14.87 14.70
N PRO A 18 -6.02 14.40 15.36
CA PRO A 18 -4.69 14.40 14.77
C PRO A 18 -4.64 13.42 13.58
N PRO A 19 -3.91 13.75 12.51
CA PRO A 19 -3.62 12.81 11.45
C PRO A 19 -2.82 11.62 11.99
N LEU A 20 -2.87 10.49 11.28
CA LEU A 20 -2.28 9.24 11.73
C LEU A 20 -0.77 9.35 12.02
N ARG A 21 -0.04 10.17 11.24
CA ARG A 21 1.40 10.41 11.38
C ARG A 21 1.81 11.13 12.67
N GLU A 22 0.88 11.86 13.30
CA GLU A 22 1.14 12.62 14.54
C GLU A 22 0.76 11.80 15.80
N ARG A 23 0.25 10.58 15.62
CA ARG A 23 -0.21 9.72 16.71
C ARG A 23 0.91 8.87 17.28
N THR A 24 1.10 8.96 18.60
CA THR A 24 2.04 8.11 19.35
C THR A 24 1.46 6.71 19.65
N ASP A 25 0.13 6.55 19.56
CA ASP A 25 -0.59 5.31 19.84
C ASP A 25 -0.83 4.44 18.59
N LEU A 26 -0.10 4.68 17.50
CA LEU A 26 -0.27 3.98 16.22
C LEU A 26 -0.23 2.45 16.34
N GLU A 27 0.67 1.93 17.17
CA GLU A 27 0.81 0.49 17.39
C GLU A 27 -0.44 -0.12 18.06
N ALA A 28 -0.99 0.57 19.06
CA ALA A 28 -2.22 0.14 19.72
C ALA A 28 -3.41 0.22 18.76
N VAL A 29 -3.45 1.24 17.89
CA VAL A 29 -4.45 1.38 16.84
C VAL A 29 -4.39 0.21 15.86
N ILE A 30 -3.20 -0.14 15.36
CA ILE A 30 -3.01 -1.24 14.42
C ILE A 30 -3.43 -2.57 15.03
N ASN A 31 -3.02 -2.85 16.26
CA ASN A 31 -3.39 -4.09 16.96
C ASN A 31 -4.90 -4.20 17.16
N LYS A 32 -5.57 -3.08 17.50
CA LYS A 32 -7.04 -3.04 17.60
C LYS A 32 -7.71 -3.27 16.25
N LEU A 33 -7.17 -2.67 15.19
CA LEU A 33 -7.72 -2.78 13.85
C LEU A 33 -7.56 -4.20 13.30
N LEU A 34 -6.41 -4.83 13.52
CA LEU A 34 -6.20 -6.24 13.20
C LEU A 34 -7.20 -7.11 13.94
N ALA A 35 -7.31 -6.97 15.27
CA ALA A 35 -8.23 -7.77 16.07
C ALA A 35 -9.71 -7.59 15.64
N ALA A 36 -10.10 -6.39 15.21
CA ALA A 36 -11.45 -6.12 14.72
C ALA A 36 -11.74 -6.80 13.37
N GLU A 37 -10.74 -6.92 12.50
CA GLU A 37 -10.89 -7.46 11.15
C GLU A 37 -10.66 -8.98 11.07
N SER A 38 -9.80 -9.53 11.95
CA SER A 38 -9.37 -10.93 11.90
C SER A 38 -10.24 -11.90 12.70
N GLY A 39 -11.19 -11.38 13.49
CA GLY A 39 -12.09 -12.19 14.31
C GLY A 39 -11.32 -13.08 15.31
N ALA A 40 -11.28 -14.38 15.04
CA ALA A 40 -10.62 -15.37 15.91
C ALA A 40 -9.10 -15.50 15.66
N LEU A 41 -8.62 -15.18 14.46
CA LEU A 41 -7.20 -15.23 14.13
C LEU A 41 -6.52 -13.99 14.72
N ARG A 42 -5.33 -14.13 15.30
CA ARG A 42 -4.59 -12.99 15.88
C ARG A 42 -3.38 -12.67 15.01
N TYR A 43 -3.61 -11.86 13.98
CA TYR A 43 -2.50 -11.34 13.19
C TYR A 43 -1.68 -10.35 14.02
N THR A 44 -0.38 -10.41 13.84
CA THR A 44 0.60 -9.51 14.44
C THR A 44 1.42 -8.87 13.34
N VAL A 45 1.93 -7.66 13.56
CA VAL A 45 2.85 -7.00 12.64
C VAL A 45 4.26 -7.23 13.14
N SER A 46 5.17 -7.62 12.24
CA SER A 46 6.59 -7.72 12.59
C SER A 46 7.17 -6.36 13.02
N PRO A 47 8.15 -6.32 13.94
CA PRO A 47 8.72 -5.06 14.44
C PRO A 47 9.26 -4.14 13.35
N ASP A 48 9.88 -4.70 12.31
CA ASP A 48 10.45 -3.94 11.18
C ASP A 48 9.35 -3.21 10.41
N ILE A 49 8.21 -3.86 10.17
CA ILE A 49 7.06 -3.25 9.50
C ILE A 49 6.40 -2.20 10.39
N MET A 50 6.35 -2.41 11.70
CA MET A 50 5.86 -1.39 12.63
C MET A 50 6.70 -0.11 12.56
N GLN A 51 8.02 -0.21 12.35
CA GLN A 51 8.87 0.96 12.13
C GLN A 51 8.55 1.66 10.81
N LEU A 52 8.36 0.91 9.72
CA LEU A 52 7.94 1.49 8.43
C LEU A 52 6.59 2.21 8.55
N PHE A 53 5.62 1.63 9.26
CA PHE A 53 4.34 2.28 9.51
C PHE A 53 4.48 3.57 10.31
N LYS A 54 5.42 3.65 11.26
CA LYS A 54 5.69 4.88 12.04
C LYS A 54 6.38 5.96 11.19
N GLN A 55 7.19 5.58 10.20
CA GLN A 55 7.89 6.52 9.31
C GLN A 55 7.03 7.01 8.14
N HIS A 56 5.95 6.30 7.82
CA HIS A 56 5.10 6.62 6.68
C HIS A 56 4.21 7.86 6.93
N ASN A 57 3.98 8.66 5.88
CA ASN A 57 3.23 9.92 5.97
C ASN A 57 1.70 9.76 6.00
N TRP A 58 1.20 8.60 5.59
CA TRP A 58 -0.22 8.22 5.57
C TRP A 58 -1.13 9.29 4.94
N PRO A 59 -0.97 9.63 3.65
CA PRO A 59 -1.82 10.61 2.97
C PRO A 59 -3.31 10.26 3.04
N GLY A 60 -3.66 8.97 3.05
CA GLY A 60 -5.04 8.49 3.20
C GLY A 60 -5.47 8.20 4.65
N ASN A 61 -4.65 8.55 5.65
CA ASN A 61 -4.88 8.33 7.08
C ASN A 61 -5.40 6.89 7.37
N PHE A 62 -6.39 6.77 8.25
CA PHE A 62 -7.00 5.51 8.64
C PHE A 62 -7.54 4.68 7.47
N ARG A 63 -8.09 5.33 6.44
CA ARG A 63 -8.64 4.60 5.28
C ARG A 63 -7.54 3.83 4.55
N GLN A 64 -6.38 4.46 4.37
CA GLN A 64 -5.22 3.81 3.76
C GLN A 64 -4.71 2.66 4.66
N LEU A 65 -4.58 2.91 5.96
CA LEU A 65 -4.13 1.90 6.92
C LEU A 65 -5.05 0.66 6.93
N THR A 66 -6.37 0.85 7.04
CA THR A 66 -7.33 -0.28 7.05
C THR A 66 -7.27 -1.08 5.76
N ASN A 67 -7.23 -0.43 4.60
CA ASN A 67 -7.15 -1.13 3.32
C ASN A 67 -5.84 -1.92 3.18
N LEU A 68 -4.72 -1.32 3.62
CA LEU A 68 -3.42 -1.98 3.63
C LEU A 68 -3.42 -3.20 4.53
N LEU A 69 -3.92 -3.09 5.77
CA LEU A 69 -3.95 -4.20 6.71
C LEU A 69 -4.87 -5.33 6.22
N ARG A 70 -6.04 -5.01 5.65
CA ARG A 70 -6.93 -6.02 5.03
C ARG A 70 -6.22 -6.79 3.93
N THR A 71 -5.57 -6.08 3.03
CA THR A 71 -4.80 -6.70 1.95
C THR A 71 -3.68 -7.57 2.52
N ALA A 72 -2.96 -7.07 3.52
CA ALA A 72 -1.87 -7.80 4.16
C ALA A 72 -2.34 -9.07 4.88
N MET A 73 -3.50 -9.05 5.54
CA MET A 73 -4.09 -10.27 6.14
C MET A 73 -4.45 -11.30 5.08
N VAL A 74 -5.04 -10.88 3.95
CA VAL A 74 -5.35 -11.78 2.84
C VAL A 74 -4.08 -12.37 2.22
N MET A 75 -3.01 -11.57 2.10
CA MET A 75 -1.72 -12.05 1.58
C MET A 75 -0.99 -12.98 2.56
N ALA A 76 -1.12 -12.72 3.85
CA ALA A 76 -0.51 -13.54 4.90
C ALA A 76 -1.17 -14.92 5.00
N GLY A 77 -2.50 -15.00 4.79
CA GLY A 77 -3.24 -16.26 4.84
C GLY A 77 -3.08 -16.92 6.21
N ASP A 78 -2.45 -18.11 6.24
CA ASP A 78 -2.20 -18.83 7.50
C ASP A 78 -0.99 -18.28 8.30
N ASP A 79 -0.18 -17.38 7.74
CA ASP A 79 0.87 -16.70 8.50
C ASP A 79 0.27 -15.61 9.39
N LEU A 80 0.23 -15.87 10.70
CA LEU A 80 -0.26 -14.92 11.70
C LEU A 80 0.68 -13.73 11.91
N GLN A 81 1.83 -13.66 11.23
CA GLN A 81 2.75 -12.53 11.30
C GLN A 81 2.87 -11.83 9.94
N ILE A 82 2.43 -10.58 9.88
CA ILE A 82 2.54 -9.71 8.72
C ILE A 82 4.00 -9.26 8.57
N ARG A 83 4.58 -9.57 7.41
CA ARG A 83 5.95 -9.26 6.99
C ARG A 83 5.92 -8.43 5.72
N LEU A 84 7.10 -7.99 5.27
CA LEU A 84 7.25 -7.17 4.06
C LEU A 84 6.60 -7.81 2.83
N GLU A 85 6.73 -9.12 2.67
CA GLU A 85 6.16 -9.89 1.55
C GLU A 85 4.63 -9.97 1.53
N HIS A 86 3.97 -9.60 2.63
CA HIS A 86 2.52 -9.54 2.73
C HIS A 86 1.99 -8.13 2.42
N LEU A 87 2.86 -7.12 2.32
CA LEU A 87 2.42 -5.74 2.07
C LEU A 87 2.17 -5.48 0.58
N PRO A 88 1.24 -4.57 0.25
CA PRO A 88 1.02 -4.15 -1.12
C PRO A 88 2.26 -3.46 -1.72
N ASP A 89 2.56 -3.75 -3.00
CA ASP A 89 3.68 -3.16 -3.74
C ASP A 89 3.56 -1.62 -3.79
N ASP A 90 2.36 -1.08 -3.99
CA ASP A 90 2.09 0.36 -3.99
C ASP A 90 2.54 1.05 -2.68
N PHE A 91 2.44 0.37 -1.54
CA PHE A 91 2.93 0.89 -0.26
C PHE A 91 4.46 0.83 -0.17
N LEU A 92 5.07 -0.24 -0.70
CA LEU A 92 6.52 -0.37 -0.76
C LEU A 92 7.15 0.67 -1.71
N GLU A 93 6.47 0.97 -2.80
CA GLU A 93 6.83 2.04 -3.76
C GLU A 93 6.73 3.43 -3.12
N ASP A 94 5.67 3.71 -2.34
CA ASP A 94 5.48 5.00 -1.62
C ASP A 94 6.64 5.25 -0.62
N ILE A 95 7.02 4.22 0.16
CA ILE A 95 8.16 4.30 1.08
C ILE A 95 9.48 4.51 0.33
N SER A 96 9.70 3.76 -0.75
CA SER A 96 10.95 3.83 -1.52
C SER A 96 11.09 5.16 -2.27
N GLY A 97 9.99 5.67 -2.81
CA GLY A 97 9.92 6.97 -3.48
C GLY A 97 10.19 8.13 -2.52
N ALA A 98 9.64 8.09 -1.30
CA ALA A 98 9.93 9.09 -0.26
C ALA A 98 11.42 9.12 0.13
N GLN A 99 12.11 7.98 0.04
CA GLN A 99 13.53 7.85 0.35
C GLN A 99 14.45 8.37 -0.78
N GLN A 100 13.99 8.37 -2.03
CA GLN A 100 14.75 8.92 -3.17
C GLN A 100 14.71 10.46 -3.22
N VAL A 101 13.59 11.10 -2.84
CA VAL A 101 13.46 12.57 -2.87
C VAL A 101 14.33 13.25 -1.79
N SER A 102 14.72 12.51 -0.75
CA SER A 102 15.49 13.06 0.38
C SER A 102 17.00 13.16 0.15
N THR A 103 17.52 12.73 -1.01
CA THR A 103 18.97 12.78 -1.33
C THR A 103 19.35 13.88 -2.34
N GLU A 104 18.40 14.62 -2.91
CA GLU A 104 18.68 15.64 -3.95
C GLU A 104 18.62 17.11 -3.48
N THR A 105 18.74 17.40 -2.18
CA THR A 105 18.88 18.80 -1.70
C THR A 105 20.33 19.19 -1.45
N SER A 106 21.13 19.18 -2.52
CA SER A 106 22.45 19.82 -2.68
C SER A 106 23.02 19.29 -4.00
N ILE A 107 23.03 20.01 -5.13
CA ILE A 107 23.69 21.28 -5.39
C ILE A 107 23.15 21.84 -6.74
N ALA A 108 23.01 23.17 -6.82
CA ALA A 108 23.03 24.05 -8.00
C ALA A 108 21.97 23.92 -9.12
N THR A 109 21.16 24.98 -9.19
CA THR A 109 20.84 25.79 -10.38
C THR A 109 21.63 25.46 -11.66
N ALA A 110 20.97 24.89 -12.67
CA ALA A 110 21.16 25.24 -14.09
C ALA A 110 20.14 24.52 -15.01
N SER A 111 19.51 25.33 -15.88
CA SER A 111 19.01 24.97 -17.23
C SER A 111 17.86 23.96 -17.41
N LEU A 112 16.67 24.56 -17.52
CA LEU A 112 15.70 24.49 -18.63
C LEU A 112 16.02 23.57 -19.83
N THR A 113 14.93 23.04 -20.39
CA THR A 113 14.72 22.29 -21.66
C THR A 113 15.03 20.80 -21.66
N SER A 114 13.97 19.99 -21.52
CA SER A 114 13.72 18.93 -22.51
C SER A 114 12.24 18.58 -22.58
N THR A 115 11.64 18.92 -23.71
CA THR A 115 10.37 18.41 -24.21
C THR A 115 10.52 16.92 -24.53
N ALA A 116 9.74 16.06 -23.90
CA ALA A 116 9.48 14.72 -24.40
C ALA A 116 7.99 14.39 -24.26
N SER A 117 7.33 14.30 -25.40
CA SER A 117 5.97 13.81 -25.57
C SER A 117 5.79 12.39 -25.03
N PRO A 118 4.55 12.00 -24.66
CA PRO A 118 4.25 10.70 -24.08
C PRO A 118 4.19 9.62 -25.15
N VAL A 119 4.83 8.47 -24.91
CA VAL A 119 4.74 7.29 -25.78
C VAL A 119 3.85 6.24 -25.07
N PRO A 120 2.70 5.84 -25.63
CA PRO A 120 1.90 4.76 -25.08
C PRO A 120 2.43 3.41 -25.62
N GLN A 121 3.38 2.79 -24.93
CA GLN A 121 3.84 1.42 -25.22
C GLN A 121 3.36 0.36 -24.20
N GLY A 122 2.51 0.75 -23.24
CA GLY A 122 2.11 -0.11 -22.11
C GLY A 122 1.34 -1.38 -22.52
N SER A 123 0.50 -1.33 -23.56
CA SER A 123 -0.46 -2.42 -23.83
C SER A 123 0.19 -3.75 -24.22
N ARG A 124 1.29 -3.75 -24.99
CA ARG A 124 1.90 -5.00 -25.48
C ARG A 124 2.69 -5.74 -24.40
N LEU A 125 3.45 -5.02 -23.58
CA LEU A 125 4.22 -5.64 -22.49
C LEU A 125 3.27 -6.15 -21.39
N ASP A 126 2.18 -5.42 -21.12
CA ASP A 126 1.19 -5.84 -20.14
C ASP A 126 0.41 -7.09 -20.58
N GLU A 127 0.05 -7.21 -21.86
CA GLU A 127 -0.57 -8.43 -22.40
C GLU A 127 0.37 -9.65 -22.35
N VAL A 128 1.66 -9.45 -22.68
CA VAL A 128 2.66 -10.53 -22.64
C VAL A 128 2.93 -10.98 -21.20
N THR A 129 2.99 -10.04 -20.25
CA THR A 129 3.18 -10.39 -18.83
C THR A 129 1.95 -11.12 -18.26
N LEU A 130 0.74 -10.66 -18.56
CA LEU A 130 -0.50 -11.29 -18.09
C LEU A 130 -0.69 -12.71 -18.64
N SER A 131 -0.44 -12.92 -19.94
CA SER A 131 -0.50 -14.26 -20.55
C SER A 131 0.56 -15.22 -19.99
N THR A 132 1.75 -14.72 -19.63
CA THR A 132 2.79 -15.51 -18.96
C THR A 132 2.36 -15.95 -17.56
N ILE A 133 1.77 -15.02 -16.79
CA ILE A 133 1.22 -15.30 -15.46
C ILE A 133 0.11 -16.34 -15.54
N GLN A 134 -0.85 -16.18 -16.46
CA GLN A 134 -1.95 -17.13 -16.64
C GLN A 134 -1.45 -18.54 -17.00
N ARG A 135 -0.45 -18.64 -17.89
CA ARG A 135 0.13 -19.92 -18.28
C ARG A 135 0.84 -20.61 -17.12
N SER A 136 1.61 -19.85 -16.34
CA SER A 136 2.29 -20.39 -15.16
C SER A 136 1.31 -20.79 -14.06
N LEU A 137 0.20 -20.05 -13.90
CA LEU A 137 -0.85 -20.36 -12.94
C LEU A 137 -1.58 -21.66 -13.31
N ALA A 138 -1.88 -21.87 -14.58
CA ALA A 138 -2.44 -23.13 -15.09
C ALA A 138 -1.48 -24.31 -14.87
N ALA A 139 -0.18 -24.12 -15.13
CA ALA A 139 0.85 -25.15 -14.91
C ALA A 139 1.04 -25.54 -13.44
N HIS A 140 0.64 -24.68 -12.50
CA HIS A 140 0.71 -24.92 -11.06
C HIS A 140 -0.67 -25.10 -10.41
N GLY A 141 -1.70 -25.42 -11.21
CA GLY A 141 -3.03 -25.78 -10.72
C GLY A 141 -3.73 -24.67 -9.93
N GLY A 142 -3.45 -23.40 -10.24
CA GLY A 142 -4.02 -22.26 -9.52
C GLY A 142 -3.27 -21.88 -8.24
N ASN A 143 -2.15 -22.54 -7.91
CA ASN A 143 -1.37 -22.17 -6.73
C ASN A 143 -0.58 -20.88 -6.98
N VAL A 144 -1.12 -19.76 -6.49
CA VAL A 144 -0.53 -18.42 -6.62
C VAL A 144 0.85 -18.35 -5.98
N SER A 145 1.06 -18.99 -4.83
CA SER A 145 2.36 -19.02 -4.13
C SER A 145 3.43 -19.74 -4.95
N ALA A 146 3.10 -20.90 -5.53
CA ALA A 146 4.01 -21.64 -6.41
C ALA A 146 4.31 -20.85 -7.70
N THR A 147 3.28 -20.21 -8.26
CA THR A 147 3.39 -19.38 -9.48
C THR A 147 4.29 -18.17 -9.27
N ALA A 148 4.09 -17.44 -8.17
CA ALA A 148 4.93 -16.32 -7.76
C ALA A 148 6.40 -16.74 -7.65
N LYS A 149 6.66 -17.87 -6.96
CA LYS A 149 8.01 -18.42 -6.80
C LYS A 149 8.65 -18.84 -8.12
N ALA A 150 7.89 -19.46 -9.03
CA ALA A 150 8.38 -19.89 -10.33
C ALA A 150 8.71 -18.71 -11.27
N LEU A 151 7.94 -17.63 -11.17
CA LEU A 151 8.13 -16.42 -11.96
C LEU A 151 9.10 -15.40 -11.33
N GLY A 152 9.56 -15.64 -10.10
CA GLY A 152 10.44 -14.72 -9.38
C GLY A 152 9.77 -13.39 -8.99
N VAL A 153 8.44 -13.37 -8.89
CA VAL A 153 7.64 -12.17 -8.53
C VAL A 153 6.89 -12.39 -7.23
N SER A 154 6.39 -11.32 -6.60
CA SER A 154 5.60 -11.43 -5.37
C SER A 154 4.20 -12.03 -5.66
N ARG A 155 3.60 -12.68 -4.66
CA ARG A 155 2.20 -13.18 -4.73
C ARG A 155 1.24 -12.04 -5.05
N ASN A 156 1.51 -10.85 -4.50
CA ASN A 156 0.72 -9.65 -4.72
C ASN A 156 0.77 -9.17 -6.19
N THR A 157 1.95 -9.20 -6.83
CA THR A 157 2.09 -8.88 -8.25
C THR A 157 1.19 -9.77 -9.12
N ILE A 158 1.06 -11.06 -8.77
CA ILE A 158 0.14 -11.98 -9.44
C ILE A 158 -1.33 -11.57 -9.24
N TYR A 159 -1.75 -11.31 -8.00
CA TYR A 159 -3.13 -10.89 -7.70
C TYR A 159 -3.52 -9.58 -8.40
N ARG A 160 -2.62 -8.58 -8.45
CA ARG A 160 -2.88 -7.31 -9.14
C ARG A 160 -3.06 -7.52 -10.64
N LYS A 161 -2.20 -8.32 -11.28
CA LYS A 161 -2.31 -8.61 -12.73
C LYS A 161 -3.58 -9.40 -13.05
N LEU A 162 -4.06 -10.24 -12.13
CA LEU A 162 -5.35 -10.93 -12.27
C LEU A 162 -6.55 -9.99 -12.08
N GLN A 163 -6.48 -9.02 -11.16
CA GLN A 163 -7.56 -8.04 -10.94
C GLN A 163 -7.63 -6.98 -12.05
N ALA A 164 -6.50 -6.57 -12.63
CA ALA A 164 -6.44 -5.58 -13.71
C ALA A 164 -6.88 -6.11 -15.09
N GLY A 165 -6.98 -7.43 -15.23
CA GLY A 165 -7.43 -8.10 -16.46
C GLY A 165 -8.92 -8.45 -16.50
N GLN A 166 -9.72 -8.00 -15.52
CA GLN A 166 -11.18 -8.12 -15.50
C GLN A 166 -11.87 -6.83 -15.92
#